data_AF-A0A661N595-F1
#
_entry.id   AF-A0A661N595-F1
#
_cell.length_a   1.000
_cell.length_b   1.000
_cell.length_c   1.000
_cell.angle_alpha   90.00
_cell.angle_beta   90.00
_cell.angle_gamma   90.00
#
_symmetry.space_group_name_H-M   'P 1'
#
loop_
_entity.id
_entity.type
_entity.pdbx_description
1 polymer ?
#
loop_
_entity_poly.entity_id
_entity_poly.type
_entity_poly.pdbx_seq_one_letter_code
_entity_poly.pdbx_strand_id
1 'polypeptide(L)'
;MMYIMSGEVASWRRGEQVMIPACSETRVVDFPQFGPIQLWNMGHSEPYTVPRYFPDIEEVSFFMGFGKGANLFVKPAQWGWFQSHRWVDRFAAALTAVEQLTPNGPPGLGALRIDAWGQQGDNEVHRMLCGSGGMREVTGLSLSIGALMVGRRELLTDQGGVYAPEACIRPVPFIQAMIEKGVSVYEDLAEQRPLSVD
;
A
#
# COMPACT_ATOMS: atom_id res chain seq x y z
N MET A 1 10.95 -0.96 6.80
CA MET A 1 10.40 -2.33 6.88
C MET A 1 10.11 -2.76 8.31
N MET A 2 11.11 -2.90 9.19
CA MET A 2 10.87 -3.47 10.54
C MET A 2 9.83 -2.72 11.38
N TYR A 3 9.74 -1.39 11.23
CA TYR A 3 8.76 -0.56 11.93
C TYR A 3 7.30 -0.81 11.52
N ILE A 4 7.03 -1.19 10.27
CA ILE A 4 5.65 -1.48 9.83
C ILE A 4 5.21 -2.90 10.23
N MET A 5 6.17 -3.73 10.64
CA MET A 5 5.94 -5.14 11.02
C MET A 5 5.98 -5.35 12.54
N SER A 6 6.17 -4.32 13.36
CA SER A 6 6.33 -4.45 14.80
C SER A 6 5.35 -3.60 15.59
N GLY A 7 5.15 -3.98 16.86
CA GLY A 7 4.25 -3.28 17.78
C GLY A 7 2.79 -3.41 17.38
N GLU A 8 2.02 -2.34 17.60
CA GLU A 8 0.62 -2.24 17.20
C GLU A 8 0.48 -1.30 16.00
N VAL A 9 -0.39 -1.66 15.07
CA VAL A 9 -0.65 -0.93 13.83
C VAL A 9 -2.12 -0.52 13.77
N ALA A 10 -2.37 0.65 13.18
CA ALA A 10 -3.72 1.15 13.02
C ALA A 10 -4.49 0.33 11.96
N SER A 11 -5.73 0.00 12.27
CA SER A 11 -6.74 -0.51 11.36
C SER A 11 -8.04 0.24 11.62
N TRP A 12 -8.89 0.39 10.63
CA TRP A 12 -10.23 0.96 10.80
C TRP A 12 -11.25 -0.17 10.68
N ARG A 13 -12.10 -0.33 11.70
CA ARG A 13 -13.10 -1.41 11.77
C ARG A 13 -14.39 -0.89 12.37
N ARG A 14 -15.50 -1.23 11.75
CA ARG A 14 -16.85 -0.85 12.21
C ARG A 14 -16.97 0.64 12.50
N GLY A 15 -16.34 1.48 11.69
CA GLY A 15 -16.37 2.93 11.88
C GLY A 15 -15.46 3.47 12.99
N GLU A 16 -14.54 2.67 13.52
CA GLU A 16 -13.63 3.08 14.60
C GLU A 16 -12.17 2.70 14.31
N GLN A 17 -11.25 3.53 14.82
CA GLN A 17 -9.83 3.21 14.78
C GLN A 17 -9.50 2.20 15.88
N VAL A 18 -8.88 1.08 15.50
CA VAL A 18 -8.39 0.05 16.41
C VAL A 18 -6.90 -0.15 16.21
N MET A 19 -6.20 -0.45 17.30
CA MET A 19 -4.80 -0.87 17.28
C MET A 19 -4.74 -2.39 17.33
N ILE A 20 -4.09 -3.00 16.34
CA ILE A 20 -3.93 -4.45 16.25
C ILE A 20 -2.45 -4.82 16.21
N PRO A 21 -2.01 -5.95 16.78
CA PRO A 21 -0.61 -6.34 16.69
C PRO A 21 -0.18 -6.50 15.23
N ALA A 22 0.99 -5.97 14.87
CA ALA A 22 1.52 -6.13 13.53
C ALA A 22 1.73 -7.62 13.20
N CYS A 23 1.42 -8.01 11.98
CA CYS A 23 1.50 -9.38 11.48
C CYS A 23 0.66 -10.43 12.24
N SER A 24 -0.35 -10.05 13.04
CA SER A 24 -1.23 -11.01 13.72
C SER A 24 -2.30 -11.62 12.83
N GLU A 25 -2.64 -10.96 11.72
CA GLU A 25 -3.68 -11.36 10.79
C GLU A 25 -3.11 -11.67 9.42
N THR A 26 -3.73 -12.62 8.74
CA THR A 26 -3.27 -13.08 7.44
C THR A 26 -4.41 -13.20 6.44
N ARG A 27 -4.11 -12.89 5.18
CA ARG A 27 -5.00 -13.14 4.05
C ARG A 27 -4.21 -13.79 2.92
N VAL A 28 -4.86 -14.61 2.11
CA VAL A 28 -4.31 -15.07 0.83
C VAL A 28 -5.06 -14.34 -0.26
N VAL A 29 -4.33 -13.59 -1.10
CA VAL A 29 -4.90 -12.76 -2.15
C VAL A 29 -4.17 -13.03 -3.45
N ASP A 30 -4.93 -13.16 -4.53
CA ASP A 30 -4.38 -13.27 -5.87
C ASP A 30 -3.93 -11.90 -6.40
N PHE A 31 -2.70 -11.87 -6.91
CA PHE A 31 -2.12 -10.73 -7.61
C PHE A 31 -1.83 -11.07 -9.07
N PRO A 32 -1.94 -10.09 -9.99
CA PRO A 32 -1.53 -10.28 -11.38
C PRO A 32 -0.10 -10.77 -11.47
N GLN A 33 0.19 -11.75 -12.33
CA GLN A 33 1.53 -12.33 -12.57
C GLN A 33 2.21 -13.06 -11.39
N PHE A 34 1.77 -12.83 -10.15
CA PHE A 34 2.31 -13.45 -8.93
C PHE A 34 1.45 -14.58 -8.37
N GLY A 35 0.17 -14.64 -8.75
CA GLY A 35 -0.79 -15.64 -8.25
C GLY A 35 -1.13 -15.42 -6.77
N PRO A 36 -1.51 -16.47 -6.03
CA PRO A 36 -1.91 -16.36 -4.63
C PRO A 36 -0.70 -16.07 -3.74
N ILE A 37 -0.75 -14.96 -3.02
CA ILE A 37 0.28 -14.53 -2.07
C ILE A 37 -0.33 -14.41 -0.68
N GLN A 38 0.37 -14.97 0.31
CA GLN A 38 0.05 -14.73 1.71
C GLN A 38 0.50 -13.33 2.12
N LEU A 39 -0.42 -12.58 2.71
CA LEU A 39 -0.22 -11.22 3.19
C LEU A 39 -0.46 -11.16 4.71
N TRP A 40 0.14 -10.16 5.34
CA TRP A 40 -0.01 -9.86 6.77
C TRP A 40 -0.42 -8.41 6.98
N ASN A 41 -1.20 -8.15 8.03
CA ASN A 41 -1.52 -6.78 8.43
C ASN A 41 -0.23 -6.06 8.87
N MET A 42 -0.03 -4.84 8.38
CA MET A 42 1.15 -4.03 8.68
C MET A 42 0.79 -2.57 8.82
N GLY A 43 1.69 -1.78 9.41
CA GLY A 43 1.52 -0.34 9.58
C GLY A 43 1.54 0.38 8.25
N HIS A 44 0.49 1.16 8.00
CA HIS A 44 0.40 2.07 6.87
C HIS A 44 -0.51 3.26 7.21
N SER A 45 -0.46 4.32 6.40
CA SER A 45 -1.17 5.57 6.67
C SER A 45 -2.67 5.53 6.32
N GLU A 46 -3.10 4.76 5.33
CA GLU A 46 -4.49 4.80 4.83
C GLU A 46 -5.51 4.42 5.90
N PRO A 47 -5.29 3.39 6.75
CA PRO A 47 -6.22 3.11 7.84
C PRO A 47 -6.40 4.25 8.85
N TYR A 48 -5.51 5.26 8.82
CA TYR A 48 -5.60 6.44 9.65
C TYR A 48 -6.15 7.66 8.90
N THR A 49 -5.80 7.82 7.62
CA THR A 49 -6.15 9.02 6.85
C THR A 49 -7.47 8.88 6.10
N VAL A 50 -7.71 7.75 5.44
CA VAL A 50 -8.90 7.54 4.60
C VAL A 50 -10.19 7.73 5.41
N PRO A 51 -10.35 7.15 6.62
CA PRO A 51 -11.59 7.34 7.38
C PRO A 51 -11.94 8.78 7.75
N ARG A 52 -10.96 9.70 7.71
CA ARG A 52 -11.21 11.13 7.98
C ARG A 52 -11.91 11.85 6.84
N TYR A 53 -11.82 11.32 5.63
CA TYR A 53 -12.36 11.93 4.41
C TYR A 53 -13.49 11.12 3.80
N PHE A 54 -13.75 9.92 4.30
CA PHE A 54 -14.87 9.05 3.93
C PHE A 54 -15.64 8.67 5.20
N PRO A 55 -16.56 9.51 5.70
CA PRO A 55 -17.18 9.33 7.02
C PRO A 55 -18.02 8.06 7.15
N ASP A 56 -18.55 7.56 6.04
CA ASP A 56 -19.38 6.36 5.99
C ASP A 56 -18.56 5.07 5.82
N ILE A 57 -17.21 5.16 5.82
CA ILE A 57 -16.37 3.98 5.64
C ILE A 57 -16.35 3.14 6.92
N GLU A 58 -16.71 1.86 6.79
CA GLU A 58 -16.76 0.95 7.93
C GLU A 58 -15.42 0.26 8.17
N GLU A 59 -14.68 -0.06 7.11
CA GLU A 59 -13.42 -0.81 7.19
C GLU A 59 -12.34 -0.23 6.28
N VAL A 60 -11.13 -0.07 6.83
CA VAL A 60 -9.90 0.22 6.06
C VAL A 60 -8.77 -0.61 6.64
N SER A 61 -8.15 -1.42 5.79
CA SER A 61 -7.09 -2.33 6.18
C SER A 61 -5.97 -2.33 5.15
N PHE A 62 -4.74 -2.48 5.63
CA PHE A 62 -3.55 -2.61 4.80
C PHE A 62 -2.89 -3.97 5.04
N PHE A 63 -2.58 -4.68 3.96
CA PHE A 63 -1.93 -5.98 3.97
C PHE A 63 -0.75 -5.99 3.00
N MET A 64 0.37 -6.57 3.41
CA MET A 64 1.58 -6.68 2.58
C MET A 64 2.19 -8.09 2.68
N GLY A 65 2.81 -8.53 1.59
CA GLY A 65 3.54 -9.80 1.51
C GLY A 65 4.89 -9.64 0.83
N PHE A 66 5.81 -10.58 1.10
CA PHE A 66 7.19 -10.58 0.58
C PHE A 66 7.51 -11.81 -0.27
N GLY A 67 6.48 -12.52 -0.75
CA GLY A 67 6.65 -13.75 -1.53
C GLY A 67 7.17 -14.94 -0.71
N LYS A 68 7.82 -15.89 -1.39
CA LYS A 68 8.31 -17.13 -0.77
C LYS A 68 9.39 -16.81 0.27
N GLY A 69 9.23 -17.32 1.49
CA GLY A 69 10.16 -17.09 2.59
C GLY A 69 9.81 -15.90 3.49
N ALA A 70 8.70 -15.20 3.25
CA ALA A 70 8.24 -14.07 4.08
C ALA A 70 8.18 -14.39 5.60
N ASN A 71 7.91 -15.64 5.96
CA ASN A 71 7.92 -16.12 7.34
C ASN A 71 9.25 -15.91 8.08
N LEU A 72 10.39 -15.81 7.37
CA LEU A 72 11.70 -15.52 7.96
C LEU A 72 11.76 -14.11 8.55
N PHE A 73 10.97 -13.17 8.03
CA PHE A 73 10.85 -11.81 8.55
C PHE A 73 9.66 -11.65 9.48
N VAL A 74 8.54 -12.29 9.17
CA VAL A 74 7.31 -12.17 9.95
C VAL A 74 7.41 -12.83 11.34
N LYS A 75 7.95 -14.04 11.45
CA LYS A 75 8.01 -14.75 12.75
C LYS A 75 8.86 -14.00 13.79
N PRO A 76 10.07 -13.49 13.47
CA PRO A 76 10.81 -12.64 14.40
C PRO A 76 10.03 -11.39 14.82
N ALA A 77 9.27 -10.79 13.90
CA ALA A 77 8.44 -9.63 14.19
C ALA A 77 7.32 -9.96 15.18
N GLN A 78 6.61 -11.08 14.97
CA GLN A 78 5.59 -11.60 15.88
C GLN A 78 6.15 -11.95 17.27
N TRP A 79 7.41 -12.39 17.35
CA TRP A 79 8.10 -12.62 18.61
C TRP A 79 8.64 -11.36 19.28
N GLY A 80 8.39 -10.18 18.70
CA GLY A 80 8.76 -8.89 19.27
C GLY A 80 10.24 -8.51 19.13
N TRP A 81 11.01 -9.22 18.30
CA TRP A 81 12.45 -8.94 18.15
C TRP A 81 12.73 -7.53 17.62
N PHE A 82 11.80 -6.96 16.85
CA PHE A 82 11.94 -5.62 16.26
C PHE A 82 11.36 -4.49 17.12
N GLN A 83 11.03 -4.76 18.40
CA GLN A 83 10.60 -3.71 19.34
C GLN A 83 11.79 -2.96 19.98
N SER A 84 13.01 -3.50 19.88
CA SER A 84 14.21 -2.87 20.40
C SER A 84 15.08 -2.32 19.28
N HIS A 85 15.41 -1.02 19.33
CA HIS A 85 16.32 -0.38 18.36
C HIS A 85 17.64 -1.15 18.21
N ARG A 86 18.21 -1.67 19.30
CA ARG A 86 19.46 -2.45 19.26
C ARG A 86 19.33 -3.71 18.40
N TRP A 87 18.18 -4.38 18.45
CA TRP A 87 17.91 -5.56 17.64
C TRP A 87 17.62 -5.21 16.19
N VAL A 88 16.90 -4.12 15.96
CA VAL A 88 16.69 -3.57 14.61
C VAL A 88 18.03 -3.26 13.94
N ASP A 89 18.95 -2.57 14.63
CA ASP A 89 20.26 -2.21 14.08
C ASP A 89 21.11 -3.45 13.78
N ARG A 90 21.14 -4.43 14.68
CA ARG A 90 21.89 -5.68 14.47
C ARG A 90 21.33 -6.49 13.32
N PHE A 91 20.01 -6.59 13.21
CA PHE A 91 19.37 -7.32 12.13
C PHE A 91 19.57 -6.62 10.79
N ALA A 92 19.48 -5.28 10.76
CA ALA A 92 19.77 -4.49 9.58
C ALA A 92 21.22 -4.68 9.12
N ALA A 93 22.19 -4.61 10.03
CA ALA A 93 23.60 -4.83 9.70
C ALA A 93 23.86 -6.24 9.15
N ALA A 94 23.22 -7.27 9.74
CA ALA A 94 23.31 -8.63 9.24
C ALA A 94 22.69 -8.77 7.84
N LEU A 95 21.52 -8.16 7.61
CA LEU A 95 20.85 -8.18 6.31
C LEU A 95 21.71 -7.49 5.24
N THR A 96 22.26 -6.32 5.53
CA THR A 96 23.16 -5.59 4.62
C THR A 96 24.40 -6.41 4.29
N ALA A 97 24.99 -7.10 5.26
CA ALA A 97 26.14 -7.98 5.01
C ALA A 97 25.78 -9.14 4.08
N VAL A 98 24.59 -9.74 4.24
CA VAL A 98 24.08 -10.79 3.35
C VAL A 98 23.78 -10.25 1.96
N GLU A 99 23.11 -9.09 1.86
CA GLU A 99 22.79 -8.43 0.59
C GLU A 99 24.05 -8.11 -0.23
N GLN A 100 25.11 -7.63 0.42
CA GLN A 100 26.41 -7.38 -0.22
C GLN A 100 27.10 -8.64 -0.74
N LEU A 101 26.78 -9.80 -0.16
CA LEU A 101 27.32 -11.11 -0.58
C LEU A 101 26.47 -11.78 -1.66
N THR A 102 25.23 -11.32 -1.87
CA THR A 102 24.36 -11.80 -2.95
C THR A 102 24.50 -10.95 -4.21
N PRO A 103 24.46 -11.54 -5.42
CA PRO A 103 24.46 -10.76 -6.66
C PRO A 103 23.30 -9.78 -6.68
N ASN A 104 23.57 -8.52 -7.02
CA ASN A 104 22.52 -7.53 -7.31
C ASN A 104 21.72 -8.00 -8.53
N GLY A 105 20.62 -8.70 -8.29
CA GLY A 105 19.62 -8.99 -9.31
C GLY A 105 18.92 -7.71 -9.76
N PRO A 106 18.22 -7.73 -10.91
CA PRO A 106 17.34 -6.63 -11.27
C PRO A 106 16.35 -6.37 -10.12
N PRO A 107 15.99 -5.10 -9.83
CA PRO A 107 15.03 -4.80 -8.78
C PRO A 107 13.73 -5.56 -9.06
N GLY A 108 13.26 -6.32 -8.07
CA GLY A 108 12.05 -7.12 -8.21
C GLY A 108 10.84 -6.23 -8.48
N LEU A 109 9.96 -6.70 -9.36
CA LEU A 109 8.64 -6.10 -9.55
C LEU A 109 7.80 -6.32 -8.28
N GLY A 110 7.09 -5.28 -7.86
CA GLY A 110 6.01 -5.40 -6.87
C GLY A 110 4.66 -5.45 -7.58
N ALA A 111 3.64 -5.90 -6.86
CA ALA A 111 2.26 -5.74 -7.26
C ALA A 111 1.48 -5.01 -6.16
N LEU A 112 0.49 -4.24 -6.58
CA LEU A 112 -0.45 -3.57 -5.72
C LEU A 112 -1.86 -3.92 -6.18
N ARG A 113 -2.75 -4.10 -5.20
CA ARG A 113 -4.17 -4.36 -5.40
C ARG A 113 -4.96 -3.56 -4.38
N ILE A 114 -6.02 -2.91 -4.84
CA ILE A 114 -6.99 -2.19 -4.03
C ILE A 114 -8.34 -2.83 -4.28
N ASP A 115 -9.03 -3.21 -3.21
CA ASP A 115 -10.39 -3.67 -3.27
C ASP A 115 -11.28 -2.68 -2.50
N ALA A 116 -12.37 -2.25 -3.13
CA ALA A 116 -13.35 -1.36 -2.57
C ALA A 116 -14.75 -2.00 -2.66
N TRP A 117 -15.39 -2.14 -1.50
CA TRP A 117 -16.77 -2.60 -1.38
C TRP A 117 -17.65 -1.43 -0.95
N GLY A 118 -18.88 -1.40 -1.44
CA GLY A 118 -19.84 -0.36 -1.09
C GLY A 118 -21.22 -0.62 -1.67
N GLN A 119 -22.09 0.38 -1.64
CA GLN A 119 -23.42 0.31 -2.24
C GLN A 119 -23.55 1.29 -3.40
N GLN A 120 -24.21 0.84 -4.48
CA GLN A 120 -24.60 1.69 -5.61
C GLN A 120 -26.10 1.49 -5.85
N GLY A 121 -26.91 2.45 -5.38
CA GLY A 121 -28.35 2.26 -5.25
C GLY A 121 -28.63 1.14 -4.24
N ASP A 122 -29.49 0.19 -4.61
CA ASP A 122 -29.84 -0.96 -3.75
C ASP A 122 -28.84 -2.14 -3.86
N ASN A 123 -27.80 -2.03 -4.69
CA ASN A 123 -26.88 -3.13 -4.97
C ASN A 123 -25.57 -2.97 -4.21
N GLU A 124 -25.10 -4.05 -3.58
CA GLU A 124 -23.72 -4.15 -3.13
C GLU A 124 -22.79 -4.27 -4.35
N VAL A 125 -21.74 -3.45 -4.35
CA VAL A 125 -20.76 -3.38 -5.44
C VAL A 125 -19.36 -3.60 -4.90
N HIS A 126 -18.60 -4.39 -5.64
CA HIS A 126 -17.15 -4.56 -5.45
C HIS A 126 -16.43 -3.99 -6.68
N ARG A 127 -15.39 -3.21 -6.45
CA ARG A 127 -14.44 -2.73 -7.45
C ARG A 127 -13.04 -3.13 -7.02
N MET A 128 -12.24 -3.58 -7.97
CA MET A 128 -10.87 -3.98 -7.74
C MET A 128 -9.98 -3.30 -8.78
N LEU A 129 -8.90 -2.71 -8.31
CA LEU A 129 -7.83 -2.19 -9.16
C LEU A 129 -6.53 -2.89 -8.80
N CYS A 130 -5.74 -3.26 -9.80
CA CYS A 130 -4.43 -3.85 -9.60
C CYS A 130 -3.41 -3.36 -10.62
N GLY A 131 -2.14 -3.46 -10.27
CA GLY A 131 -1.03 -3.15 -11.17
C GLY A 131 0.27 -3.73 -10.67
N SER A 132 1.25 -3.83 -11.56
CA SER A 132 2.61 -4.25 -11.25
C SER A 132 3.60 -3.14 -11.61
N GLY A 133 4.68 -3.02 -10.85
CA GLY A 133 5.66 -1.96 -11.07
C GLY A 133 6.82 -1.98 -10.09
N GLY A 134 7.90 -1.29 -10.46
CA GLY A 134 9.05 -1.10 -9.58
C GLY A 134 8.72 -0.12 -8.46
N MET A 135 8.94 -0.51 -7.19
CA MET A 135 8.64 0.32 -6.02
C MET A 135 9.25 1.74 -6.13
N ARG A 136 10.52 1.83 -6.55
CA ARG A 136 11.22 3.12 -6.72
C ARG A 136 10.52 4.01 -7.75
N GLU A 137 10.13 3.44 -8.87
CA GLU A 137 9.54 4.15 -9.99
C GLU A 137 8.14 4.66 -9.65
N VAL A 138 7.25 3.78 -9.18
CA VAL A 138 5.87 4.15 -8.85
C VAL A 138 5.83 5.18 -7.71
N THR A 139 6.68 5.03 -6.70
CA THR A 139 6.79 6.00 -5.59
C THR A 139 7.34 7.34 -6.08
N GLY A 140 8.40 7.33 -6.88
CA GLY A 140 9.02 8.56 -7.41
C GLY A 140 8.11 9.32 -8.36
N LEU A 141 7.40 8.61 -9.24
CA LEU A 141 6.41 9.19 -10.15
C LEU A 141 5.25 9.81 -9.38
N SER A 142 4.72 9.10 -8.37
CA SER A 142 3.63 9.59 -7.52
C SER A 142 4.02 10.89 -6.81
N LEU A 143 5.23 10.95 -6.24
CA LEU A 143 5.77 12.16 -5.62
C LEU A 143 5.91 13.30 -6.63
N SER A 144 6.50 13.03 -7.79
CA SER A 144 6.74 14.04 -8.83
C SER A 144 5.43 14.65 -9.34
N ILE A 145 4.46 13.81 -9.67
CA ILE A 145 3.14 14.24 -10.15
C ILE A 145 2.40 15.02 -9.07
N GLY A 146 2.35 14.51 -7.84
CA GLY A 146 1.70 15.20 -6.72
C GLY A 146 2.32 16.58 -6.46
N ALA A 147 3.65 16.68 -6.46
CA ALA A 147 4.35 17.96 -6.28
C ALA A 147 4.04 18.97 -7.41
N LEU A 148 3.98 18.50 -8.65
CA LEU A 148 3.59 19.34 -9.79
C LEU A 148 2.14 19.81 -9.70
N MET A 149 1.21 18.94 -9.31
CA MET A 149 -0.20 19.30 -9.12
C MET A 149 -0.36 20.36 -8.02
N VAL A 150 0.38 20.25 -6.91
CA VAL A 150 0.42 21.29 -5.87
C VAL A 150 0.95 22.60 -6.43
N GLY A 151 2.08 22.57 -7.14
CA GLY A 151 2.68 23.78 -7.73
C GLY A 151 1.78 24.47 -8.76
N ARG A 152 0.95 23.70 -9.48
CA ARG A 152 -0.02 24.19 -10.47
C ARG A 152 -1.39 24.54 -9.88
N ARG A 153 -1.61 24.28 -8.58
CA ARG A 153 -2.91 24.41 -7.91
C ARG A 153 -4.01 23.53 -8.52
N GLU A 154 -3.64 22.36 -9.01
CA GLU A 154 -4.55 21.33 -9.54
C GLU A 154 -5.08 20.43 -8.41
N LEU A 155 -5.64 21.05 -7.37
CA LEU A 155 -6.02 20.40 -6.12
C LEU A 155 -7.54 20.37 -5.91
N LEU A 156 -8.00 19.58 -4.94
CA LEU A 156 -9.38 19.55 -4.45
C LEU A 156 -9.69 20.69 -3.49
N THR A 157 -8.67 21.34 -2.92
CA THR A 157 -8.79 22.42 -1.92
C THR A 157 -7.97 23.64 -2.34
N ASP A 158 -8.48 24.82 -2.00
CA ASP A 158 -7.81 26.12 -2.19
C ASP A 158 -7.21 26.69 -0.90
N GLN A 159 -7.45 26.02 0.24
CA GLN A 159 -6.97 26.43 1.57
C GLN A 159 -5.59 25.83 1.88
N GLY A 160 -4.72 26.63 2.50
CA GLY A 160 -3.47 26.12 3.07
C GLY A 160 -3.73 25.12 4.20
N GLY A 161 -2.82 24.15 4.39
CA GLY A 161 -2.97 23.14 5.44
C GLY A 161 -2.11 21.90 5.23
N VAL A 162 -2.35 20.87 6.05
CA VAL A 162 -1.73 19.54 5.94
C VAL A 162 -2.83 18.55 5.58
N TYR A 163 -2.67 17.87 4.45
CA TYR A 163 -3.69 16.99 3.87
C TYR A 163 -3.09 15.66 3.48
N ALA A 164 -3.90 14.60 3.59
CA ALA A 164 -3.62 13.34 2.92
C ALA A 164 -4.00 13.44 1.43
N PRO A 165 -3.43 12.60 0.54
CA PRO A 165 -3.66 12.70 -0.90
C PRO A 165 -5.14 12.64 -1.29
N GLU A 166 -5.93 11.79 -0.66
CA GLU A 166 -7.36 11.63 -0.88
C GLU A 166 -8.18 12.91 -0.59
N ALA A 167 -7.61 13.84 0.17
CA ALA A 167 -8.26 15.10 0.55
C ALA A 167 -7.85 16.30 -0.29
N CYS A 168 -6.70 16.22 -0.99
CA CYS A 168 -6.15 17.37 -1.70
C CYS A 168 -5.80 17.11 -3.17
N ILE A 169 -5.54 15.87 -3.57
CA ILE A 169 -5.17 15.52 -4.95
C ILE A 169 -6.43 15.14 -5.73
N ARG A 170 -6.60 15.70 -6.93
CA ARG A 170 -7.67 15.29 -7.84
C ARG A 170 -7.35 13.91 -8.40
N PRO A 171 -8.16 12.86 -8.16
CA PRO A 171 -7.78 11.48 -8.45
C PRO A 171 -7.67 11.22 -9.95
N VAL A 172 -8.63 11.68 -10.76
CA VAL A 172 -8.67 11.43 -12.21
C VAL A 172 -7.42 12.00 -12.92
N PRO A 173 -7.07 13.30 -12.80
CA PRO A 173 -5.85 13.82 -13.42
C PRO A 173 -4.57 13.15 -12.91
N PHE A 174 -4.51 12.81 -11.62
CA PHE A 174 -3.34 12.14 -11.04
C PHE A 174 -3.15 10.74 -11.64
N ILE A 175 -4.20 9.94 -11.70
CA ILE A 175 -4.16 8.58 -12.25
C ILE A 175 -3.83 8.63 -13.74
N GLN A 176 -4.44 9.55 -14.50
CA GLN A 176 -4.14 9.73 -15.90
C GLN A 176 -2.65 10.07 -16.12
N ALA A 177 -2.10 11.00 -15.34
CA ALA A 177 -0.67 11.34 -15.42
C ALA A 177 0.24 10.15 -15.07
N MET A 178 -0.16 9.27 -14.14
CA MET A 178 0.56 8.03 -13.83
C MET A 178 0.55 7.06 -15.03
N ILE A 179 -0.61 6.89 -15.68
CA ILE A 179 -0.76 6.04 -16.88
C ILE A 179 0.10 6.58 -18.04
N GLU A 180 0.09 7.90 -18.27
CA GLU A 180 0.91 8.56 -19.29
C GLU A 180 2.42 8.40 -19.05
N LYS A 181 2.83 8.12 -17.80
CA LYS A 181 4.21 7.81 -17.43
C LYS A 181 4.54 6.32 -17.45
N GLY A 182 3.63 5.49 -17.94
CA GLY A 182 3.86 4.06 -18.15
C GLY A 182 3.43 3.18 -16.99
N VAL A 183 2.68 3.70 -16.02
CA VAL A 183 2.10 2.87 -14.95
C VAL A 183 0.85 2.17 -15.47
N SER A 184 0.88 0.84 -15.51
CA SER A 184 -0.26 0.03 -15.93
C SER A 184 -1.17 -0.29 -14.74
N VAL A 185 -2.46 -0.01 -14.90
CA VAL A 185 -3.52 -0.29 -13.90
C VAL A 185 -4.66 -1.01 -14.60
N TYR A 186 -5.21 -2.03 -13.95
CA TYR A 186 -6.22 -2.94 -14.49
C TYR A 186 -7.38 -3.14 -13.51
N GLU A 187 -8.56 -3.43 -14.04
CA GLU A 187 -9.78 -3.74 -13.29
C GLU A 187 -10.01 -5.26 -13.13
N ASP A 188 -9.07 -6.09 -13.59
CA ASP A 188 -9.10 -7.54 -13.46
C ASP A 188 -7.69 -8.14 -13.32
N LEU A 189 -7.64 -9.31 -12.68
CA LEU A 189 -6.40 -10.03 -12.40
C LEU A 189 -5.73 -10.60 -13.66
N ALA A 190 -6.46 -10.76 -14.76
CA ALA A 190 -5.91 -11.25 -16.02
C ALA A 190 -5.24 -10.13 -16.84
N GLU A 191 -5.27 -8.88 -16.34
CA GLU A 191 -4.69 -7.69 -16.98
C GLU A 191 -5.29 -7.41 -18.37
N GLN A 192 -6.59 -7.69 -18.55
CA GLN A 192 -7.28 -7.55 -19.84
C GLN A 192 -8.12 -6.28 -19.97
N ARG A 193 -8.57 -5.72 -18.85
CA ARG A 193 -9.36 -4.50 -18.77
C ARG A 193 -8.51 -3.41 -18.12
N PRO A 194 -7.76 -2.62 -18.91
CA PRO A 194 -7.06 -1.47 -18.37
C PRO A 194 -8.07 -0.50 -17.77
N LEU A 195 -7.67 0.20 -16.72
CA LEU A 195 -8.52 1.21 -16.09
C LEU A 195 -8.89 2.29 -17.12
N SER A 196 -10.20 2.47 -17.36
CA SER A 196 -10.71 3.63 -18.09
C SER A 196 -10.89 4.78 -17.11
N VAL A 197 -10.29 5.93 -17.41
CA VAL A 197 -10.40 7.14 -16.61
C VAL A 197 -11.20 8.14 -17.43
N ASP A 198 -12.53 8.15 -17.23
CA ASP A 198 -13.48 9.09 -17.85
C ASP A 198 -13.85 10.23 -16.87
#